data_AF-A0A5B8UTX8-F1
#
_entry.id   AF-A0A5B8UTX8-F1
#
_cell.length_a   1.000
_cell.length_b   1.000
_cell.length_c   1.000
_cell.angle_alpha   90.00
_cell.angle_beta   90.00
_cell.angle_gamma   90.00
#
_symmetry.space_group_name_H-M   'P 1'
#
loop_
_entity.id
_entity.type
_entity.pdbx_description
1 polymer ?
#
loop_
_entity_poly.entity_id
_entity_poly.type
_entity_poly.pdbx_seq_one_letter_code
_entity_poly.pdbx_strand_id
1 'polypeptide(L)'
;MQGENYPKVYLYRRIVKAKLFIDENFAGDIDLDHIADEAFFSKFHFIRLFKNAYAKTPHQYLTFVRIERSKLLLKEGKSVAEVCYTVGFDSISSFTGLFKRLTGQTPSAYQQLQQKIKEEIKTTPLKHIPNCFAEMKGWTQNSNFEEVRS
;
A
#
# COMPACT_ATOMS: atom_id res chain seq x y z
N MET A 1 -44.62 -0.33 7.15
CA MET A 1 -43.37 -0.48 6.37
C MET A 1 -42.33 -1.11 7.28
N GLN A 2 -42.14 -2.42 7.14
CA GLN A 2 -41.20 -3.20 7.96
C GLN A 2 -39.77 -2.86 7.51
N GLY A 3 -38.98 -2.29 8.42
CA GLY A 3 -37.54 -2.10 8.23
C GLY A 3 -36.87 -3.47 8.22
N GLU A 4 -36.36 -3.86 7.06
CA GLU A 4 -35.70 -5.14 6.83
C GLU A 4 -34.53 -5.35 7.80
N ASN A 5 -34.71 -6.26 8.76
CA ASN A 5 -33.67 -6.69 9.68
C ASN A 5 -32.82 -7.79 9.00
N TYR A 6 -31.99 -7.40 8.04
CA TYR A 6 -31.00 -8.32 7.48
C TYR A 6 -29.96 -8.68 8.55
N PRO A 7 -29.60 -9.97 8.73
CA PRO A 7 -28.51 -10.35 9.62
C PRO A 7 -27.25 -9.56 9.24
N LYS A 8 -26.65 -8.83 10.20
CA LYS A 8 -25.49 -7.93 9.96
C LYS A 8 -24.39 -8.58 9.11
N VAL A 9 -24.24 -9.91 9.20
CA VAL A 9 -23.33 -10.74 8.40
C VAL A 9 -23.44 -10.48 6.88
N TYR A 10 -24.63 -10.34 6.32
CA TYR A 10 -24.80 -10.07 4.88
C TYR A 10 -24.30 -8.68 4.49
N LEU A 11 -24.52 -7.68 5.35
CA LEU A 11 -24.00 -6.32 5.16
C LEU A 11 -22.47 -6.33 5.18
N TYR A 12 -21.86 -7.00 6.17
CA TYR A 12 -20.41 -7.12 6.24
C TYR A 12 -19.82 -7.87 5.04
N ARG A 13 -20.47 -8.93 4.54
CA ARG A 13 -20.03 -9.62 3.31
C ARG A 13 -19.98 -8.68 2.11
N ARG A 14 -20.99 -7.83 1.92
CA ARG A 14 -21.03 -6.84 0.82
C ARG A 14 -19.92 -5.79 0.96
N ILE A 15 -19.68 -5.30 2.18
CA ILE A 15 -18.58 -4.36 2.46
C ILE A 15 -17.21 -4.99 2.21
N VAL A 16 -17.02 -6.26 2.58
CA VAL A 16 -15.78 -7.00 2.28
C VAL A 16 -15.61 -7.20 0.77
N LYS A 17 -16.68 -7.55 0.04
CA LYS A 17 -16.64 -7.66 -1.43
C LYS A 17 -16.24 -6.34 -2.08
N ALA A 18 -16.81 -5.23 -1.66
CA ALA A 18 -16.44 -3.90 -2.17
C ALA A 18 -14.96 -3.58 -1.91
N LYS A 19 -14.42 -3.93 -0.73
CA LYS A 19 -12.98 -3.79 -0.45
C LYS A 19 -12.13 -4.63 -1.41
N LEU A 20 -12.48 -5.90 -1.61
CA LEU A 20 -11.76 -6.79 -2.52
C LEU A 20 -11.75 -6.25 -3.95
N PHE A 21 -12.91 -5.76 -4.42
CA PHE A 21 -13.00 -5.12 -5.72
C PHE A 21 -12.04 -3.93 -5.84
N ILE A 22 -11.98 -3.05 -4.82
CA ILE A 22 -11.02 -1.94 -4.79
C ILE A 22 -9.58 -2.46 -4.80
N ASP A 23 -9.26 -3.48 -4.01
CA ASP A 23 -7.90 -4.04 -3.93
C ASP A 23 -7.42 -4.67 -5.24
N GLU A 24 -8.34 -5.22 -6.04
CA GLU A 24 -8.06 -5.86 -7.33
C GLU A 24 -8.00 -4.83 -8.48
N ASN A 25 -8.82 -3.78 -8.41
CA ASN A 25 -9.02 -2.85 -9.52
C ASN A 25 -8.45 -1.45 -9.25
N PHE A 26 -7.69 -1.24 -8.18
CA PHE A 26 -7.24 0.10 -7.72
C PHE A 26 -6.60 0.97 -8.82
N ALA A 27 -5.96 0.37 -9.82
CA ALA A 27 -5.28 1.09 -10.89
C ALA A 27 -6.23 1.64 -11.97
N GLY A 28 -7.43 1.06 -12.09
CA GLY A 28 -8.43 1.49 -13.06
C GLY A 28 -9.22 2.72 -12.62
N ASP A 29 -10.04 3.24 -13.54
CA ASP A 29 -11.08 4.20 -13.19
C ASP A 29 -12.18 3.48 -12.41
N ILE A 30 -12.23 3.73 -11.10
CA ILE A 30 -13.19 3.10 -10.22
C ILE A 30 -14.33 4.07 -9.98
N ASP A 31 -15.49 3.72 -10.51
CA ASP A 31 -16.74 4.36 -10.13
C ASP A 31 -17.21 3.80 -8.77
N LEU A 32 -17.02 4.61 -7.72
CA LEU A 32 -17.46 4.28 -6.37
C LEU A 32 -18.99 4.19 -6.25
N ASP A 33 -19.73 4.81 -7.18
CA ASP A 33 -21.19 4.75 -7.22
C ASP A 33 -21.63 3.38 -7.76
N HIS A 34 -20.95 2.89 -8.80
CA HIS A 34 -21.13 1.54 -9.31
C HIS A 34 -20.87 0.47 -8.23
N ILE A 35 -19.82 0.63 -7.41
CA ILE A 35 -19.53 -0.30 -6.30
C ILE A 35 -20.66 -0.29 -5.25
N ALA A 36 -21.25 0.87 -4.97
CA ALA A 36 -22.36 0.96 -4.02
C ALA A 36 -23.61 0.24 -4.55
N ASP A 37 -23.89 0.38 -5.85
CA ASP A 37 -25.01 -0.25 -6.54
C ASP A 37 -24.83 -1.78 -6.61
N GLU A 38 -23.64 -2.28 -6.94
CA GLU A 38 -23.33 -3.72 -6.89
C GLU A 38 -23.47 -4.31 -5.48
N ALA A 39 -23.21 -3.51 -4.46
CA ALA A 39 -23.41 -3.89 -3.05
C ALA A 39 -24.87 -3.76 -2.59
N PHE A 40 -25.79 -3.32 -3.45
CA PHE A 40 -27.20 -3.03 -3.17
C PHE A 40 -27.38 -2.11 -1.96
N PHE A 41 -26.58 -1.04 -1.90
CA PHE A 41 -26.69 0.01 -0.90
C PHE A 41 -26.92 1.35 -1.57
N SER A 42 -27.67 2.24 -0.91
CA SER A 42 -27.53 3.66 -1.25
C SER A 42 -26.09 4.10 -0.98
N LYS A 43 -25.54 4.95 -1.86
CA LYS A 43 -24.18 5.52 -1.75
C LYS A 43 -23.83 6.00 -0.34
N PHE A 44 -24.72 6.76 0.31
CA PHE A 44 -24.51 7.27 1.66
C PHE A 44 -24.43 6.17 2.72
N HIS A 45 -25.28 5.15 2.61
CA HIS A 45 -25.26 4.02 3.54
C HIS A 45 -23.99 3.19 3.35
N PHE A 46 -23.59 2.94 2.10
CA PHE A 46 -22.34 2.27 1.77
C PHE A 46 -21.12 2.98 2.36
N ILE A 47 -20.98 4.29 2.11
CA ILE A 47 -19.85 5.08 2.62
C ILE A 47 -19.78 5.01 4.15
N ARG A 48 -20.92 5.12 4.84
CA ARG A 48 -20.98 5.05 6.30
C ARG A 48 -20.59 3.67 6.82
N LEU A 49 -21.13 2.60 6.24
CA LEU A 49 -20.78 1.23 6.63
C LEU A 49 -19.31 0.91 6.37
N PHE A 50 -18.80 1.28 5.19
CA PHE A 50 -17.40 1.07 4.82
C PHE A 50 -16.47 1.84 5.77
N LYS A 51 -16.78 3.10 6.09
CA LYS A 51 -16.02 3.90 7.06
C LYS A 51 -16.08 3.31 8.46
N ASN A 52 -17.23 2.80 8.90
CA ASN A 52 -17.35 2.14 10.20
C ASN A 52 -16.52 0.84 10.26
N ALA A 53 -16.41 0.11 9.15
CA ALA A 53 -15.66 -1.13 9.09
C ALA A 53 -14.14 -0.93 8.95
N TYR A 54 -13.70 0.06 8.16
CA TYR A 54 -12.28 0.23 7.76
C TYR A 54 -11.67 1.57 8.19
N ALA A 55 -12.39 2.38 8.98
CA ALA A 55 -11.99 3.71 9.44
C ALA A 55 -11.66 4.72 8.33
N LYS A 56 -12.02 4.43 7.08
CA LYS A 56 -11.76 5.25 5.89
C LYS A 56 -12.98 5.21 4.98
N THR A 57 -13.29 6.30 4.30
CA THR A 57 -14.28 6.24 3.21
C THR A 57 -13.72 5.38 2.06
N PRO A 58 -14.56 4.84 1.17
CA PRO A 58 -14.09 4.08 0.00
C PRO A 58 -13.04 4.83 -0.83
N HIS A 59 -13.27 6.12 -1.10
CA HIS A 59 -12.31 6.97 -1.81
C HIS A 59 -10.96 7.12 -1.06
N GLN A 60 -11.01 7.33 0.26
CA GLN A 60 -9.80 7.41 1.09
C GLN A 60 -9.04 6.07 1.10
N TYR A 61 -9.77 4.95 1.10
CA TYR A 61 -9.19 3.62 1.04
C TYR A 61 -8.53 3.36 -0.32
N LEU A 62 -9.20 3.65 -1.44
CA LEU A 62 -8.61 3.58 -2.77
C LEU A 62 -7.32 4.41 -2.86
N THR A 63 -7.37 5.65 -2.39
CA THR A 63 -6.19 6.52 -2.34
C THR A 63 -5.05 5.89 -1.53
N PHE A 64 -5.36 5.31 -0.37
CA PHE A 64 -4.39 4.63 0.47
C PHE A 64 -3.76 3.43 -0.27
N VAL A 65 -4.57 2.57 -0.89
CA VAL A 65 -4.07 1.42 -1.67
C VAL A 65 -3.15 1.87 -2.79
N ARG A 66 -3.54 2.89 -3.58
CA ARG A 66 -2.71 3.45 -4.66
C ARG A 66 -1.34 3.93 -4.16
N ILE A 67 -1.31 4.61 -3.02
CA ILE A 67 -0.07 5.12 -2.42
C ILE A 67 0.80 3.99 -1.87
N GLU A 68 0.22 2.98 -1.23
CA GLU A 68 1.00 1.83 -0.76
C GLU A 68 1.59 1.05 -1.94
N ARG A 69 0.81 0.85 -3.01
CA ARG A 69 1.31 0.23 -4.25
C ARG A 69 2.40 1.07 -4.91
N SER A 70 2.26 2.39 -4.92
CA SER A 70 3.28 3.27 -5.50
C SER A 70 4.61 3.19 -4.74
N LYS A 71 4.59 3.06 -3.41
CA LYS A 71 5.81 2.87 -2.61
C LYS A 71 6.56 1.59 -3.01
N LEU A 72 5.85 0.49 -3.28
CA LEU A 72 6.47 -0.78 -3.70
C LEU A 72 7.18 -0.59 -5.05
N LEU A 73 6.49 -0.03 -6.03
CA LEU A 73 7.05 0.21 -7.37
C LEU A 73 8.24 1.17 -7.34
N LEU A 74 8.20 2.21 -6.49
CA LEU A 74 9.34 3.12 -6.30
C LEU A 74 10.56 2.41 -5.72
N LYS A 75 10.36 1.48 -4.76
CA LYS A 75 11.44 0.64 -4.20
C LYS A 75 12.05 -0.31 -5.22
N GLU A 76 11.28 -0.72 -6.22
CA GLU A 76 11.76 -1.52 -7.34
C GLU A 76 12.57 -0.71 -8.36
N GLY A 77 12.57 0.62 -8.25
CA GLY A 77 13.34 1.51 -9.11
C GLY A 77 12.58 2.08 -10.31
N LYS A 78 11.26 1.86 -10.39
CA LYS A 78 10.42 2.41 -11.48
C LYS A 78 10.37 3.94 -11.43
N SER A 79 10.28 4.58 -12.59
CA SER A 79 10.25 6.05 -12.66
C SER A 79 8.99 6.63 -12.01
N VAL A 80 9.08 7.84 -11.44
CA VAL A 80 7.91 8.51 -10.82
C VAL A 80 6.73 8.62 -11.79
N ALA A 81 7.01 8.89 -13.08
CA ALA A 81 5.99 8.97 -14.12
C ALA A 81 5.32 7.62 -14.37
N GLU A 82 6.09 6.55 -14.55
CA GLU A 82 5.57 5.19 -14.73
C GLU A 82 4.70 4.78 -13.54
N VAL A 83 5.19 5.02 -12.32
CA VAL A 83 4.46 4.70 -11.08
C VAL A 83 3.14 5.45 -11.00
N CYS A 84 3.12 6.76 -11.31
CA CYS A 84 1.92 7.60 -11.29
C CYS A 84 0.78 6.97 -12.10
N TYR A 85 1.05 6.65 -13.36
CA TYR A 85 0.04 6.09 -14.26
C TYR A 85 -0.28 4.62 -13.93
N THR A 86 0.71 3.84 -13.51
CA THR A 86 0.51 2.42 -13.13
C THR A 86 -0.45 2.28 -11.94
N VAL A 87 -0.45 3.22 -11.00
CA VAL A 87 -1.37 3.16 -9.84
C VAL A 87 -2.66 3.93 -10.06
N GLY A 88 -2.92 4.44 -11.28
CA GLY A 88 -4.20 5.05 -11.65
C GLY A 88 -4.35 6.53 -11.30
N PHE A 89 -3.26 7.32 -11.31
CA PHE A 89 -3.35 8.79 -11.28
C PHE A 89 -3.17 9.37 -12.69
N ASP A 90 -3.97 10.38 -13.01
CA ASP A 90 -3.94 11.03 -14.33
C ASP A 90 -2.85 12.11 -14.45
N SER A 91 -2.27 12.56 -13.34
CA SER A 91 -1.22 13.58 -13.37
C SER A 91 -0.16 13.39 -12.30
N ILE A 92 1.10 13.56 -12.74
CA ILE A 92 2.29 13.46 -11.90
C ILE A 92 2.28 14.52 -10.79
N SER A 93 1.76 15.72 -11.06
CA SER A 93 1.68 16.80 -10.09
C SER A 93 0.73 16.46 -8.94
N SER A 94 -0.49 16.01 -9.26
CA SER A 94 -1.48 15.58 -8.25
C SER A 94 -0.96 14.40 -7.44
N PHE A 95 -0.39 13.39 -8.10
CA PHE A 95 0.24 12.24 -7.44
C PHE A 95 1.36 12.69 -6.50
N THR A 96 2.29 13.52 -6.97
CA THR A 96 3.45 13.98 -6.19
C THR A 96 3.03 14.76 -4.95
N GLY A 97 2.08 15.69 -5.10
CA GLY A 97 1.56 16.48 -3.98
C GLY A 97 0.86 15.61 -2.95
N LEU A 98 0.01 14.68 -3.40
CA LEU A 98 -0.70 13.75 -2.54
C LEU A 98 0.25 12.78 -1.82
N PHE A 99 1.20 12.21 -2.54
CA PHE A 99 2.21 11.31 -2.00
C PHE A 99 3.03 12.02 -0.92
N LYS A 100 3.49 13.25 -1.18
CA LYS A 100 4.21 14.05 -0.16
C LYS A 100 3.34 14.31 1.06
N ARG A 101 2.08 14.71 0.88
CA ARG A 101 1.16 14.96 1.99
C ARG A 101 0.95 13.72 2.87
N LEU A 102 0.88 12.54 2.27
CA LEU A 102 0.58 11.29 2.98
C LEU A 102 1.82 10.58 3.53
N THR A 103 3.00 10.81 2.94
CA THR A 103 4.24 10.09 3.32
C THR A 103 5.31 10.98 3.95
N GLY A 104 5.13 12.31 3.91
CA GLY A 104 6.11 13.29 4.38
C GLY A 104 7.18 13.68 3.36
N GLN A 105 7.33 12.93 2.26
CA GLN A 105 8.41 13.14 1.28
C GLN A 105 7.92 12.96 -0.16
N THR A 106 8.60 13.57 -1.14
CA THR A 106 8.23 13.41 -2.56
C THR A 106 8.52 11.99 -3.05
N PRO A 107 7.86 11.50 -4.12
CA PRO A 107 8.14 10.18 -4.69
C PRO A 107 9.62 9.97 -5.04
N SER A 108 10.27 10.99 -5.62
CA SER A 108 11.69 10.93 -5.98
C SER A 108 12.59 10.85 -4.75
N ALA A 109 12.34 11.67 -3.73
CA ALA A 109 13.10 11.60 -2.47
C ALA A 109 12.89 10.25 -1.77
N TYR A 110 11.66 9.72 -1.78
CA TYR A 110 11.35 8.39 -1.28
C TYR A 110 12.16 7.32 -1.99
N GLN A 111 12.16 7.31 -3.33
CA GLN A 111 12.91 6.36 -4.13
C GLN A 111 14.41 6.42 -3.85
N GLN A 112 15.01 7.62 -3.83
CA GLN A 112 16.43 7.79 -3.56
C GLN A 112 16.81 7.27 -2.17
N LEU A 113 15.98 7.54 -1.15
CA LEU A 113 16.19 7.01 0.20
C LEU A 113 16.15 5.48 0.21
N GLN A 114 15.15 4.88 -0.44
CA GLN A 114 15.03 3.42 -0.49
C GLN A 114 16.18 2.77 -1.27
N GLN A 115 16.66 3.40 -2.35
CA GLN A 115 17.80 2.92 -3.10
C GLN A 115 19.09 2.98 -2.26
N LYS A 116 19.31 4.06 -1.50
CA LYS A 116 20.43 4.15 -0.56
C LYS A 116 20.40 3.05 0.50
N ILE A 117 19.23 2.80 1.11
CA ILE A 117 19.06 1.71 2.09
C ILE A 117 19.37 0.35 1.44
N LYS A 118 18.89 0.12 0.21
CA LYS A 118 19.15 -1.13 -0.51
C LYS A 118 20.63 -1.34 -0.81
N GLU A 119 21.34 -0.28 -1.22
CA GLU A 119 22.79 -0.35 -1.45
C GLU A 119 23.57 -0.50 -0.14
N GLU A 120 23.16 0.14 0.96
CA GLU A 120 23.78 -0.02 2.28
C GLU A 120 23.64 -1.46 2.78
N ILE A 121 22.47 -2.09 2.65
CA ILE A 121 22.25 -3.49 3.02
C ILE A 121 23.14 -4.44 2.19
N LYS A 122 23.30 -4.18 0.88
CA LYS A 122 24.16 -5.00 0.02
C LYS A 122 25.64 -4.86 0.36
N THR A 123 26.10 -3.63 0.59
CA THR A 123 27.51 -3.31 0.82
C THR A 123 27.96 -3.57 2.25
N THR A 124 27.06 -3.40 3.22
CA THR A 124 27.36 -3.50 4.66
C THR A 124 26.27 -4.29 5.40
N PRO A 125 26.04 -5.57 5.07
CA PRO A 125 24.93 -6.36 5.63
C PRO A 125 25.01 -6.51 7.16
N LEU A 126 26.21 -6.60 7.73
CA LEU A 126 26.41 -6.76 9.17
C LEU A 126 25.85 -5.60 10.01
N LYS A 127 25.79 -4.37 9.45
CA LYS A 127 25.24 -3.20 10.15
C LYS A 127 23.72 -3.33 10.42
N HIS A 128 23.06 -4.20 9.68
CA HIS A 128 21.61 -4.44 9.80
C HIS A 128 21.28 -5.70 10.63
N ILE A 129 22.28 -6.38 11.17
CA ILE A 129 22.11 -7.56 12.02
C ILE A 129 22.40 -7.14 13.48
N PRO A 130 21.58 -7.53 14.46
CA PRO A 130 21.88 -7.27 15.86
C PRO A 130 23.27 -7.78 16.23
N ASN A 131 24.10 -6.92 16.85
CA ASN A 131 25.51 -7.22 17.08
C ASN A 131 25.74 -8.51 17.89
N CYS A 132 24.95 -8.73 18.96
CA CYS A 132 25.03 -9.93 19.78
C CYS A 132 24.80 -11.23 18.98
N PHE A 133 23.96 -11.18 17.95
CA PHE A 133 23.70 -12.32 17.09
C PHE A 133 24.87 -12.56 16.12
N ALA A 134 25.41 -11.49 15.53
CA ALA A 134 26.58 -11.57 14.66
C ALA A 134 27.82 -12.08 15.41
N GLU A 135 28.04 -11.63 16.64
CA GLU A 135 29.13 -12.09 17.52
C GLU A 135 28.98 -13.56 17.91
N MET A 136 27.78 -14.00 18.32
CA MET A 136 27.49 -15.40 18.63
C MET A 136 27.77 -16.33 17.44
N LYS A 137 27.61 -15.84 16.21
CA LYS A 137 27.90 -16.58 14.97
C LYS A 137 29.33 -16.41 14.46
N GLY A 138 30.17 -15.61 15.14
CA GLY A 138 31.55 -15.33 14.73
C GLY A 138 31.69 -14.48 13.46
N TRP A 139 30.60 -13.86 12.99
CA TRP A 139 30.57 -13.08 11.75
C TRP A 139 31.28 -11.74 11.85
N THR A 140 31.52 -11.26 13.07
CA THR A 140 32.31 -10.04 13.34
C THR A 140 33.82 -10.29 13.30
N GLN A 141 34.25 -11.56 13.34
CA GLN A 141 35.66 -11.97 13.37
C GLN A 141 36.12 -12.54 12.02
N ASN A 142 35.22 -13.21 11.28
CA ASN A 142 35.47 -13.75 9.94
C ASN A 142 34.62 -13.01 8.89
N SER A 143 35.14 -11.90 8.37
CA SER A 143 34.43 -11.00 7.43
C SER A 143 34.19 -11.60 6.03
N ASN A 144 34.78 -12.77 5.72
CA ASN A 144 34.53 -13.46 4.46
C ASN A 144 33.19 -14.19 4.54
N PHE A 145 32.14 -13.56 4.04
CA PHE A 145 30.86 -14.19 3.68
C PHE A 145 31.00 -15.18 2.49
N GLU A 146 32.15 -15.86 2.36
CA GLU A 146 32.32 -16.95 1.39
C GLU A 146 31.98 -18.28 2.09
N GLU A 147 30.79 -18.77 1.76
CA GLU A 147 30.34 -20.17 1.77
C GLU A 147 30.52 -20.97 3.08
N VAL A 148 29.48 -20.95 3.93
CA VAL A 148 29.08 -22.20 4.62
C VAL A 148 28.16 -22.96 3.67
N ARG A 149 28.75 -23.69 2.71
CA ARG A 149 28.04 -24.75 1.99
C ARG A 149 27.92 -25.94 2.94
N SER A 150 26.69 -26.29 3.33
CA SER A 150 26.37 -27.61 3.89
C SER A 150 26.29 -28.65 2.79
#